data_AF-A0A419K6H2-F1
#
_entry.id   AF-A0A419K6H2-F1
#
_cell.length_a   1.000
_cell.length_b   1.000
_cell.length_c   1.000
_cell.angle_alpha   90.00
_cell.angle_beta   90.00
_cell.angle_gamma   90.00
#
_symmetry.space_group_name_H-M   'P 1'
#
loop_
_entity.id
_entity.type
_entity.pdbx_description
1 polymer ?
#
loop_
_entity_poly.entity_id
_entity_poly.type
_entity_poly.pdbx_seq_one_letter_code
_entity_poly.pdbx_strand_id
1 'polypeptide(L)'
;MLDKPLKLKILYNFSLIGGIGMRFFGRKKKEETLKNVETAKESVTELEKLCGNDKEVYEALLNTMFLDPKKIDVSLEDAVKRAKNFEKNKDLLRAKVWYEIAGGLALYKGDAKKVKEYFGKCEKISGEKYLILKNVEKAVSKAQEYYRKYLA
;
A
#
# COMPACT_ATOMS: atom_id res chain seq x y z
N MET A 1 -14.89 13.21 -8.44
CA MET A 1 -14.52 11.85 -8.89
C MET A 1 -13.32 11.38 -8.09
N LEU A 2 -13.31 10.16 -7.53
CA LEU A 2 -12.09 9.60 -6.93
C LEU A 2 -11.11 9.19 -8.03
N ASP A 3 -9.84 9.54 -7.88
CA ASP A 3 -8.75 9.09 -8.74
C ASP A 3 -8.67 7.56 -8.74
N LYS A 4 -8.47 6.95 -9.93
CA LYS A 4 -8.31 5.48 -10.10
C LYS A 4 -7.35 4.83 -9.09
N PRO A 5 -6.15 5.36 -8.80
CA PRO A 5 -5.24 4.79 -7.79
C PRO A 5 -5.79 4.83 -6.37
N LEU A 6 -6.55 5.88 -6.02
CA LEU A 6 -7.27 5.96 -4.75
C LEU A 6 -8.32 4.86 -4.65
N LYS A 7 -9.08 4.64 -5.73
CA LYS A 7 -10.07 3.55 -5.80
C LYS A 7 -9.41 2.18 -5.68
N LEU A 8 -8.24 1.99 -6.30
CA LEU A 8 -7.51 0.73 -6.25
C LEU A 8 -7.01 0.42 -4.84
N LYS A 9 -6.46 1.43 -4.15
CA LYS A 9 -6.03 1.29 -2.75
C LYS A 9 -7.18 1.01 -1.80
N ILE A 10 -8.32 1.70 -1.98
CA ILE A 10 -9.54 1.43 -1.21
C ILE A 10 -10.04 0.00 -1.46
N LEU A 11 -10.05 -0.46 -2.72
CA LEU A 11 -10.46 -1.81 -3.07
C LEU A 11 -9.54 -2.86 -2.45
N TYR A 12 -8.24 -2.59 -2.41
CA TYR A 12 -7.22 -3.47 -1.86
C TYR A 12 -7.35 -3.64 -0.35
N ASN A 13 -7.44 -2.51 0.37
CA ASN A 13 -7.69 -2.52 1.80
C ASN A 13 -9.02 -3.21 2.11
N PHE A 14 -10.08 -2.95 1.33
CA PHE A 14 -11.39 -3.60 1.51
C PHE A 14 -11.35 -5.12 1.26
N SER A 15 -10.51 -5.58 0.32
CA SER A 15 -10.29 -7.01 0.07
C SER A 15 -9.60 -7.72 1.24
N LEU A 16 -8.76 -7.01 2.01
CA LEU A 16 -8.05 -7.54 3.16
C LEU A 16 -8.92 -7.68 4.43
N ILE A 17 -9.97 -6.88 4.58
CA ILE A 17 -10.81 -6.85 5.81
C ILE A 17 -11.96 -7.87 5.83
N GLY A 18 -12.15 -8.67 4.77
CA GLY A 18 -13.10 -9.79 4.78
C GLY A 18 -14.54 -9.45 5.20
N GLY A 19 -15.33 -8.79 4.33
CA GLY A 19 -16.76 -8.51 4.54
C GLY A 19 -16.98 -7.27 5.41
N ILE A 20 -17.90 -6.33 5.14
CA ILE A 20 -19.28 -6.42 4.69
C ILE A 20 -19.65 -5.07 4.02
N GLY A 21 -20.39 -5.12 2.90
CA GLY A 21 -21.35 -4.09 2.51
C GLY A 21 -20.85 -2.78 1.89
N MET A 22 -20.80 -2.71 0.55
CA MET A 22 -21.30 -1.53 -0.19
C MET A 22 -21.56 -1.90 -1.66
N ARG A 23 -22.84 -1.91 -2.03
CA ARG A 23 -23.36 -2.23 -3.37
C ARG A 23 -23.16 -1.04 -4.31
N PHE A 24 -22.02 -0.93 -4.99
CA PHE A 24 -21.87 0.03 -6.10
C PHE A 24 -20.97 -0.51 -7.23
N PHE A 25 -21.48 -0.42 -8.46
CA PHE A 25 -20.85 -0.62 -9.79
C PHE A 25 -20.70 -2.05 -10.40
N GLY A 26 -21.55 -2.31 -11.41
CA GLY A 26 -21.19 -2.95 -12.69
C GLY A 26 -20.96 -4.47 -12.72
N ARG A 27 -21.92 -5.22 -13.29
CA ARG A 27 -21.94 -6.69 -13.43
C ARG A 27 -20.72 -7.34 -14.14
N LYS A 28 -19.87 -6.60 -14.85
CA LYS A 28 -18.67 -7.16 -15.53
C LYS A 28 -17.42 -7.30 -14.64
N LYS A 29 -17.37 -6.71 -13.44
CA LYS A 29 -16.19 -6.75 -12.56
C LYS A 29 -16.11 -7.96 -11.62
N LYS A 30 -17.19 -8.75 -11.49
CA LYS A 30 -17.34 -9.70 -10.38
C LYS A 30 -16.35 -10.86 -10.40
N GLU A 31 -15.93 -11.34 -11.57
CA GLU A 31 -14.93 -12.42 -11.70
C GLU A 31 -13.50 -11.95 -11.44
N GLU A 32 -13.10 -10.78 -11.95
CA GLU A 32 -11.79 -10.19 -11.65
C GLU A 32 -11.66 -9.89 -10.15
N THR A 33 -12.71 -9.38 -9.50
CA THR A 33 -12.66 -9.11 -8.06
C THR A 33 -12.51 -10.39 -7.25
N LEU A 34 -13.20 -11.49 -7.62
CA LEU A 34 -13.10 -12.78 -6.91
C LEU A 34 -11.72 -13.41 -7.06
N LYS A 35 -11.17 -13.45 -8.30
CA LYS A 35 -9.79 -13.92 -8.53
C LYS A 35 -8.78 -13.07 -7.78
N ASN A 36 -8.94 -11.75 -7.77
CA ASN A 36 -8.03 -10.84 -7.08
C ASN A 36 -8.11 -10.98 -5.55
N VAL A 37 -9.27 -11.37 -5.00
CA VAL A 37 -9.43 -11.68 -3.56
C VAL A 37 -8.73 -12.99 -3.21
N GLU A 38 -8.86 -14.04 -4.02
CA GLU A 38 -8.16 -15.32 -3.81
C GLU A 38 -6.66 -15.16 -3.92
N THR A 39 -6.17 -14.48 -4.97
CA THR A 39 -4.74 -14.16 -5.11
C THR A 39 -4.24 -13.30 -3.96
N ALA A 40 -5.01 -12.31 -3.50
CA ALA A 40 -4.64 -11.49 -2.35
C ALA A 40 -4.49 -12.35 -1.06
N LYS A 41 -5.43 -13.27 -0.81
CA LYS A 41 -5.35 -14.18 0.34
C LYS A 41 -4.11 -15.07 0.28
N GLU A 42 -3.84 -15.70 -0.85
CA GLU A 42 -2.65 -16.52 -1.04
C GLU A 42 -1.37 -15.70 -0.81
N SER A 43 -1.28 -14.50 -1.38
CA SER A 43 -0.12 -13.62 -1.17
C SER A 43 0.06 -13.15 0.27
N VAL A 44 -1.02 -12.96 1.04
CA VAL A 44 -0.95 -12.63 2.47
C VAL A 44 -0.39 -13.80 3.26
N THR A 45 -0.85 -15.02 2.99
CA THR A 45 -0.31 -16.23 3.62
C THR A 45 1.16 -16.45 3.26
N GLU A 46 1.57 -16.15 2.02
CA GLU A 46 2.98 -16.23 1.61
C GLU A 46 3.84 -15.14 2.26
N LEU A 47 3.32 -13.92 2.42
CA LEU A 47 3.99 -12.84 3.16
C LEU A 47 4.15 -13.20 4.64
N GLU A 48 3.14 -13.81 5.26
CA GLU A 48 3.19 -14.31 6.63
C GLU A 48 4.31 -15.34 6.81
N LYS A 49 4.39 -16.34 5.90
CA LYS A 49 5.49 -17.32 5.89
C LYS A 49 6.87 -16.66 5.73
N LEU A 50 6.98 -15.63 4.89
CA LEU A 50 8.24 -14.93 4.61
C LEU A 50 8.75 -14.08 5.78
N CYS A 51 7.82 -13.52 6.55
CA CYS A 51 8.11 -12.79 7.78
C CYS A 51 8.34 -13.74 8.98
N GLY A 52 7.81 -14.97 8.93
CA GLY A 52 8.01 -15.98 9.96
C GLY A 52 7.50 -15.50 11.32
N ASN A 53 8.38 -15.49 12.33
CA ASN A 53 8.03 -15.04 13.68
C ASN A 53 8.10 -13.51 13.87
N ASP A 54 8.51 -12.75 12.85
CA ASP A 54 8.57 -11.30 12.93
C ASP A 54 7.20 -10.66 12.67
N LYS A 55 6.36 -10.74 13.70
CA LYS A 55 4.99 -10.21 13.66
C LYS A 55 4.96 -8.70 13.43
N GLU A 56 5.92 -7.94 13.97
CA GLU A 56 5.96 -6.49 13.78
C GLU A 56 6.23 -6.12 12.31
N VAL A 57 7.18 -6.79 11.66
CA VAL A 57 7.47 -6.56 10.24
C VAL A 57 6.33 -7.05 9.36
N TYR A 58 5.71 -8.18 9.70
CA TYR A 58 4.52 -8.66 9.00
C TYR A 58 3.39 -7.64 9.05
N GLU A 59 3.03 -7.15 10.23
CA GLU A 59 1.97 -6.14 10.39
C GLU A 59 2.32 -4.83 9.69
N ALA A 60 3.59 -4.41 9.75
CA ALA A 60 4.05 -3.23 9.02
C ALA A 60 3.83 -3.39 7.51
N LEU A 61 4.25 -4.51 6.94
CA LEU A 61 4.13 -4.77 5.50
C LEU A 61 2.68 -4.96 5.07
N LEU A 62 1.87 -5.69 5.85
CA LEU A 62 0.46 -5.90 5.57
C LEU A 62 -0.30 -4.58 5.38
N ASN A 63 0.06 -3.54 6.14
CA ASN A 63 -0.61 -2.24 6.10
C ASN A 63 -0.01 -1.24 5.09
N THR A 64 1.20 -1.48 4.57
CA THR A 64 1.95 -0.46 3.81
C THR A 64 2.42 -0.91 2.44
N MET A 65 2.50 -2.22 2.22
CA MET A 65 2.98 -2.84 1.00
C MET A 65 1.85 -2.96 -0.02
N PHE A 66 2.20 -2.83 -1.30
CA PHE A 66 1.33 -3.23 -2.40
C PHE A 66 1.75 -4.62 -2.86
N LEU A 67 0.88 -5.63 -2.84
CA LEU A 67 1.29 -6.98 -3.26
C LEU A 67 1.57 -7.05 -4.77
N ASP A 68 1.00 -6.14 -5.55
CA ASP A 68 1.32 -5.97 -6.97
C ASP A 68 1.43 -4.48 -7.35
N PRO A 69 2.63 -3.87 -7.15
CA PRO A 69 2.89 -2.48 -7.48
C PRO A 69 2.80 -2.19 -8.99
N LYS A 70 2.96 -3.19 -9.87
CA LYS A 70 2.89 -3.01 -11.34
C LYS A 70 1.48 -2.66 -11.81
N LYS A 71 0.44 -3.00 -11.03
CA LYS A 71 -0.96 -2.60 -11.30
C LYS A 71 -1.24 -1.13 -10.98
N ILE A 72 -0.30 -0.43 -10.34
CA ILE A 72 -0.44 0.98 -10.02
C ILE A 72 0.03 1.81 -11.22
N ASP A 73 -0.93 2.33 -11.97
CA ASP A 73 -0.71 3.21 -13.12
C ASP A 73 -0.33 4.65 -12.70
N VAL A 74 0.61 4.77 -11.77
CA VAL A 74 1.15 6.05 -11.30
C VAL A 74 2.62 5.88 -10.94
N SER A 75 3.47 6.77 -11.44
CA SER A 75 4.87 6.82 -11.06
C SER A 75 5.06 7.30 -9.61
N LEU A 76 6.19 6.97 -8.99
CA LEU A 76 6.52 7.49 -7.66
C LEU A 76 6.56 9.02 -7.67
N GLU A 77 7.11 9.59 -8.72
CA GLU A 77 7.30 11.02 -8.91
C GLU A 77 5.94 11.75 -9.00
N ASP A 78 4.99 11.17 -9.74
CA ASP A 78 3.62 11.69 -9.83
C ASP A 78 2.87 11.59 -8.51
N ALA A 79 3.01 10.47 -7.80
CA ALA A 79 2.39 10.30 -6.48
C ALA A 79 2.87 11.38 -5.50
N VAL A 80 4.18 11.64 -5.46
CA VAL A 80 4.78 12.70 -4.63
C VAL A 80 4.31 14.09 -5.05
N LYS A 81 4.25 14.37 -6.36
CA LYS A 81 3.78 15.65 -6.89
C LYS A 81 2.34 15.93 -6.47
N ARG A 82 1.46 14.92 -6.58
CA ARG A 82 0.06 15.02 -6.15
C ARG A 82 -0.05 15.20 -4.64
N ALA A 83 0.69 14.42 -3.84
CA ALA A 83 0.71 14.54 -2.39
C ALA A 83 1.05 15.98 -1.94
N LYS A 84 2.14 16.53 -2.48
CA LYS A 84 2.58 17.91 -2.19
C LYS A 84 1.54 18.94 -2.63
N ASN A 85 0.85 18.74 -3.75
CA ASN A 85 -0.18 19.65 -4.22
C ASN A 85 -1.39 19.68 -3.26
N PHE A 86 -1.86 18.51 -2.81
CA PHE A 86 -2.95 18.43 -1.83
C PHE A 86 -2.55 19.01 -0.48
N GLU A 87 -1.32 18.77 -0.03
CA GLU A 87 -0.78 19.35 1.21
C GLU A 87 -0.79 20.89 1.15
N LYS A 88 -0.32 21.48 0.04
CA LYS A 88 -0.37 22.94 -0.20
C LYS A 88 -1.80 23.48 -0.21
N ASN A 89 -2.74 22.72 -0.77
CA ASN A 89 -4.15 23.09 -0.82
C ASN A 89 -4.93 22.78 0.46
N LYS A 90 -4.23 22.37 1.55
CA LYS A 90 -4.81 21.98 2.84
C LYS A 90 -5.79 20.81 2.78
N ASP A 91 -5.79 20.04 1.69
CA ASP A 91 -6.54 18.79 1.57
C ASP A 91 -5.68 17.66 2.16
N LEU A 92 -5.60 17.65 3.48
CA LEU A 92 -4.74 16.76 4.24
C LEU A 92 -5.10 15.28 4.06
N LEU A 93 -6.39 14.96 3.92
CA LEU A 93 -6.86 13.59 3.70
C LEU A 93 -6.31 13.03 2.39
N ARG A 94 -6.41 13.79 1.29
CA ARG A 94 -5.86 13.33 0.00
C ARG A 94 -4.34 13.37 0.01
N ALA A 95 -3.73 14.35 0.66
CA ALA A 95 -2.28 14.41 0.80
C ALA A 95 -1.73 13.15 1.48
N LYS A 96 -2.36 12.72 2.60
CA LYS A 96 -2.01 11.48 3.30
C LYS A 96 -2.06 10.28 2.36
N VAL A 97 -3.18 10.06 1.67
CA VAL A 97 -3.32 8.87 0.80
C VAL A 97 -2.28 8.87 -0.31
N TRP A 98 -1.99 10.02 -0.92
CA TRP A 98 -0.95 10.11 -1.94
C TRP A 98 0.46 9.89 -1.40
N TYR A 99 0.75 10.35 -0.18
CA TYR A 99 2.02 10.01 0.49
C TYR A 99 2.13 8.52 0.81
N GLU A 100 1.05 7.86 1.21
CA GLU A 100 1.10 6.41 1.42
C GLU A 100 1.29 5.64 0.11
N ILE A 101 0.72 6.12 -1.01
CA ILE A 101 0.98 5.55 -2.34
C ILE A 101 2.46 5.72 -2.70
N ALA A 102 3.02 6.90 -2.48
CA ALA A 102 4.45 7.14 -2.68
C ALA A 102 5.32 6.24 -1.77
N GLY A 103 4.92 6.05 -0.51
CA GLY A 103 5.58 5.15 0.45
C GLY A 103 5.60 3.70 -0.02
N GLY A 104 4.45 3.17 -0.44
CA GLY A 104 4.36 1.79 -0.96
C GLY A 104 5.14 1.59 -2.27
N LEU A 105 5.16 2.59 -3.16
CA LEU A 105 5.99 2.56 -4.37
C LEU A 105 7.50 2.66 -4.05
N ALA A 106 7.89 3.46 -3.05
CA ALA A 106 9.27 3.52 -2.59
C ALA A 106 9.73 2.18 -1.99
N LEU A 107 8.83 1.49 -1.29
CA LEU A 107 9.03 0.15 -0.73
C LEU A 107 9.26 -0.89 -1.85
N TYR A 108 8.53 -0.78 -2.97
CA TYR A 108 8.80 -1.55 -4.19
C TYR A 108 10.14 -1.21 -4.86
N LYS A 109 10.56 0.05 -4.86
CA LYS A 109 11.89 0.45 -5.37
C LYS A 109 13.04 0.10 -4.41
N GLY A 110 12.76 -0.35 -3.18
CA GLY A 110 13.77 -0.64 -2.17
C GLY A 110 14.39 0.60 -1.50
N ASP A 111 13.75 1.77 -1.61
CA ASP A 111 14.30 3.05 -1.14
C ASP A 111 13.85 3.34 0.30
N ALA A 112 14.57 2.78 1.28
CA ALA A 112 14.27 2.95 2.71
C ALA A 112 14.22 4.41 3.16
N LYS A 113 15.05 5.29 2.59
CA LYS A 113 15.06 6.71 2.92
C LYS A 113 13.74 7.37 2.53
N LYS A 114 13.24 7.09 1.33
CA LYS A 114 11.95 7.61 0.86
C LYS A 114 10.76 6.97 1.57
N VAL A 115 10.83 5.68 1.91
CA VAL A 115 9.82 5.02 2.75
C VAL A 115 9.67 5.77 4.08
N LYS A 116 10.80 6.03 4.76
CA LYS A 116 10.81 6.79 6.01
C LYS A 116 10.26 8.21 5.83
N GLU A 117 10.63 8.89 4.75
CA GLU A 117 10.14 10.25 4.45
C GLU A 117 8.62 10.26 4.26
N TYR A 118 8.08 9.42 3.38
CA TYR A 118 6.67 9.49 2.99
C TYR A 118 5.74 8.99 4.09
N PHE A 119 6.04 7.86 4.74
CA PHE A 119 5.24 7.42 5.87
C PHE A 119 5.39 8.35 7.09
N GLY A 120 6.56 8.96 7.29
CA GLY A 120 6.74 10.00 8.31
C GLY A 120 5.91 11.26 8.04
N LYS A 121 5.69 11.62 6.77
CA LYS A 121 4.72 12.67 6.42
C LYS A 121 3.29 12.25 6.70
N CYS A 122 2.93 10.98 6.45
CA CYS A 122 1.62 10.47 6.82
C CYS A 122 1.37 10.61 8.33
N GLU A 123 2.33 10.20 9.19
CA GLU A 123 2.23 10.38 10.66
C GLU A 123 1.99 11.84 11.05
N LYS A 124 2.71 12.77 10.42
CA LYS A 124 2.55 14.22 10.69
C LYS A 124 1.19 14.76 10.30
N ILE A 125 0.57 14.20 9.25
CA ILE A 125 -0.72 14.67 8.74
C ILE A 125 -1.87 14.07 9.54
N SER A 126 -1.82 12.77 9.88
CA SER A 126 -2.94 12.09 10.55
C SER A 126 -2.79 11.97 12.06
N GLY A 127 -1.57 12.07 12.61
CA GLY A 127 -1.28 11.72 14.00
C GLY A 127 -1.29 10.21 14.28
N GLU A 128 -1.56 9.37 13.28
CA GLU A 128 -1.50 7.92 13.40
C GLU A 128 -0.06 7.43 13.31
N LYS A 129 0.27 6.33 13.99
CA LYS A 129 1.60 5.72 13.92
C LYS A 129 1.68 4.66 12.82
N TYR A 130 2.77 4.68 12.06
CA TYR A 130 3.03 3.67 11.03
C TYR A 130 4.11 2.69 11.52
N LEU A 131 3.73 1.42 11.72
CA LEU A 131 4.62 0.39 12.24
C LEU A 131 5.89 0.19 11.39
N ILE A 132 5.80 0.43 10.08
CA ILE A 132 6.95 0.36 9.17
C ILE A 132 8.10 1.30 9.58
N LEU A 133 7.80 2.41 10.26
CA LEU A 133 8.80 3.38 10.68
C LEU A 133 9.65 2.89 11.87
N LYS A 134 9.19 1.87 12.62
CA LYS A 134 9.97 1.26 13.69
C LYS A 134 11.21 0.53 13.15
N ASN A 135 11.07 -0.18 12.03
CA ASN A 135 12.14 -0.98 11.44
C ASN A 135 12.11 -0.93 9.91
N VAL A 136 12.34 0.26 9.37
CA VAL A 136 12.20 0.55 7.93
C VAL A 136 13.10 -0.35 7.09
N GLU A 137 14.36 -0.53 7.48
CA GLU A 137 15.33 -1.31 6.70
C GLU A 137 14.92 -2.78 6.60
N LYS A 138 14.54 -3.38 7.72
CA LYS A 138 14.10 -4.78 7.75
C LYS A 138 12.80 -4.98 6.95
N ALA A 139 11.84 -4.07 7.10
CA ALA A 139 10.60 -4.11 6.33
C ALA A 139 10.87 -4.01 4.82
N VAL A 140 11.72 -3.07 4.41
CA VAL A 140 12.09 -2.92 2.99
C VAL A 140 12.80 -4.17 2.47
N SER A 141 13.73 -4.75 3.22
CA SER A 141 14.41 -6.00 2.83
C SER A 141 13.41 -7.14 2.61
N LYS A 142 12.49 -7.34 3.56
CA LYS A 142 11.47 -8.40 3.48
C LYS A 142 10.49 -8.20 2.34
N ALA A 143 10.09 -6.95 2.09
CA ALA A 143 9.28 -6.65 0.92
C ALA A 143 10.01 -6.93 -0.40
N GLN A 144 11.30 -6.60 -0.49
CA GLN A 144 12.12 -6.90 -1.66
C GLN A 144 12.27 -8.41 -1.89
N GLU A 145 12.43 -9.21 -0.84
CA GLU A 145 12.42 -10.68 -0.93
C GLU A 145 11.11 -11.19 -1.54
N TYR A 146 9.98 -10.67 -1.06
CA TYR A 146 8.67 -11.01 -1.62
C TYR A 146 8.58 -10.62 -3.10
N TYR A 147 8.91 -9.38 -3.46
CA TYR A 147 8.81 -8.93 -4.85
C TYR A 147 9.71 -9.71 -5.80
N ARG A 148 10.91 -10.10 -5.38
CA ARG A 148 11.79 -10.96 -6.18
C ARG A 148 11.22 -12.36 -6.35
N LYS A 149 10.49 -12.88 -5.37
CA LYS A 149 9.93 -14.23 -5.42
C LYS A 149 8.66 -14.31 -6.26
N TYR A 150 7.82 -13.28 -6.26
CA TYR A 150 6.48 -13.32 -6.86
C TYR A 150 6.26 -12.34 -8.03
N LEU A 151 7.10 -11.31 -8.18
CA LEU A 151 6.96 -10.27 -9.22
C LEU A 151 8.19 -10.11 -10.13
N ALA A 152 9.21 -10.95 -9.98
CA ALA A 152 10.37 -10.96 -10.89
C ALA A 152 9.96 -11.30 -12.32
#